data_AF-S8E8C1-F1
#
_entry.id   AF-S8E8C1-F1
#
_cell.length_a   1.000
_cell.length_b   1.000
_cell.length_c   1.000
_cell.angle_alpha   90.00
_cell.angle_beta   90.00
_cell.angle_gamma   90.00
#
_symmetry.space_group_name_H-M   'P 1'
#
loop_
_entity.id
_entity.type
_entity.pdbx_description
1 polymer ?
#
loop_
_entity_poly.entity_id
_entity_poly.type
_entity_poly.pdbx_seq_one_letter_code
_entity_poly.pdbx_strand_id
1 'polypeptide(L)' 'MAGGHGGDGVTYKGITLHKPKRWHTVTGKGLCAVMWFWILYRAKQDGAVLLGYRHPWEGHDDHHH' A
#
# COMPACT_ATOMS: atom_id res chain seq x y z
N MET A 1 2.43 -46.43 4.86
CA MET A 1 3.21 -45.25 5.28
C MET A 1 2.63 -44.03 4.56
N ALA A 2 1.75 -43.27 5.21
CA ALA A 2 1.12 -42.09 4.61
C ALA A 2 2.10 -40.90 4.70
N GLY A 3 2.57 -40.43 3.54
CA GLY A 3 3.44 -39.26 3.42
C GLY A 3 2.67 -37.98 3.73
N GLY A 4 2.88 -37.42 4.91
CA GLY A 4 2.37 -36.10 5.27
C GLY A 4 3.22 -35.01 4.63
N HIS A 5 2.62 -34.20 3.76
CA HIS A 5 3.16 -32.91 3.29
C HIS A 5 3.18 -31.91 4.47
N GLY A 6 4.13 -32.08 5.40
CA GLY A 6 4.30 -31.21 6.57
C GLY A 6 5.26 -30.07 6.28
N GLY A 7 4.76 -28.98 5.70
CA GLY A 7 5.53 -27.73 5.62
C GLY A 7 5.57 -27.04 6.99
N ASP A 8 6.78 -26.73 7.47
CA ASP A 8 7.13 -26.10 8.77
C ASP A 8 6.17 -24.98 9.23
N GLY A 9 5.09 -25.35 9.91
CA GLY A 9 4.11 -24.43 10.50
C GLY A 9 4.35 -24.23 11.99
N VAL A 10 4.06 -23.04 12.50
CA VAL A 10 4.12 -22.77 13.96
C VAL A 10 2.75 -23.13 14.54
N THR A 11 2.69 -24.13 15.41
CA THR A 11 1.45 -24.51 16.11
C THR A 11 1.34 -23.75 17.43
N TYR A 12 0.25 -23.00 17.60
CA TYR A 12 -0.07 -22.31 18.84
C TYR A 12 -1.55 -22.50 19.19
N LYS A 13 -1.84 -22.91 20.43
CA LYS A 13 -3.21 -23.15 20.94
C LYS A 13 -4.09 -24.00 20.00
N GLY A 14 -3.52 -25.05 19.42
CA GLY A 14 -4.22 -25.97 18.51
C GLY A 14 -4.41 -25.45 17.08
N ILE A 15 -3.92 -24.25 16.75
CA ILE A 15 -3.95 -23.69 15.39
C ILE A 15 -2.55 -23.79 14.79
N THR A 16 -2.43 -24.48 13.66
CA THR A 16 -1.18 -24.58 12.91
C THR A 16 -1.13 -23.50 11.84
N LEU A 17 -0.25 -22.51 12.01
CA LEU A 17 -0.07 -21.42 11.07
C LEU A 17 0.93 -21.81 9.98
N HIS A 18 0.51 -21.70 8.72
CA HIS A 18 1.39 -21.90 7.58
C HIS A 18 2.40 -20.76 7.48
N LYS A 19 3.69 -21.08 7.54
CA LYS A 19 4.75 -20.09 7.37
C LYS A 19 4.77 -19.61 5.92
N PRO A 20 4.57 -18.31 5.65
CA PRO A 20 4.64 -17.80 4.29
C PRO A 20 6.09 -17.92 3.77
N LYS A 21 6.24 -18.33 2.52
CA LYS A 21 7.54 -18.31 1.83
C LYS A 21 8.13 -16.89 1.89
N ARG A 22 9.45 -16.76 2.07
CA ARG A 22 10.12 -15.46 2.24
C ARG A 22 9.79 -14.47 1.11
N TRP A 23 9.72 -14.96 -0.14
CA TRP A 23 9.33 -14.16 -1.30
C TRP A 23 7.98 -13.47 -1.11
N HIS A 24 6.96 -14.16 -0.58
CA HIS A 24 5.65 -13.53 -0.31
C HIS A 24 5.76 -12.38 0.69
N THR A 25 6.53 -12.56 1.76
CA THR A 25 6.69 -11.52 2.78
C THR A 25 7.49 -10.31 2.30
N VAL A 26 8.52 -10.53 1.48
CA VAL A 26 9.36 -9.44 0.94
C VAL A 26 8.59 -8.65 -0.10
N THR A 27 7.96 -9.32 -1.06
CA THR A 27 7.17 -8.66 -2.11
C THR A 27 5.97 -7.93 -1.51
N GLY A 28 5.28 -8.53 -0.51
CA GLY A 28 4.17 -7.86 0.19
C GLY A 28 4.59 -6.57 0.89
N LYS A 29 5.73 -6.58 1.58
CA LYS A 29 6.30 -5.37 2.21
C LYS A 29 6.73 -4.34 1.18
N GLY A 30 7.36 -4.77 0.09
CA GLY A 30 7.79 -3.90 -1.01
C GLY A 30 6.62 -3.17 -1.67
N LEU A 31 5.55 -3.90 -2.02
CA LEU A 31 4.35 -3.32 -2.62
C LEU A 31 3.64 -2.35 -1.66
N CYS A 32 3.56 -2.70 -0.36
CA CYS A 32 3.01 -1.79 0.64
C CYS A 32 3.85 -0.49 0.75
N ALA A 33 5.17 -0.59 0.72
CA ALA A 33 6.05 0.56 0.73
C ALA A 33 5.87 1.44 -0.51
N VAL A 34 5.76 0.84 -1.71
CA VAL A 34 5.51 1.58 -2.96
C VAL A 34 4.16 2.30 -2.93
N MET A 35 3.10 1.65 -2.44
CA MET A 35 1.78 2.26 -2.30
C MET A 35 1.84 3.52 -1.41
N TRP A 36 2.43 3.41 -0.22
CA TRP A 36 2.54 4.55 0.68
C TRP A 36 3.48 5.63 0.17
N PHE A 37 4.61 5.24 -0.43
CA PHE A 37 5.51 6.17 -1.10
C PHE A 37 4.76 6.97 -2.16
N TRP A 38 3.95 6.31 -2.98
CA TRP A 38 3.15 6.97 -4.02
C TRP A 38 2.14 7.95 -3.44
N ILE A 39 1.40 7.56 -2.40
CA ILE A 39 0.42 8.43 -1.73
C ILE A 39 1.11 9.69 -1.20
N LEU A 40 2.26 9.55 -0.52
CA LEU A 40 3.00 10.68 0.04
C LEU A 40 3.64 11.55 -1.05
N TYR A 41 4.14 10.94 -2.13
CA TYR A 41 4.63 11.66 -3.29
C TYR A 41 3.52 12.53 -3.91
N ARG A 42 2.32 11.95 -4.11
CA ARG A 42 1.17 12.66 -4.65
C ARG A 42 0.67 13.73 -3.68
N ALA A 43 0.68 13.45 -2.38
CA ALA A 43 0.38 14.44 -1.35
C ALA A 43 1.33 15.64 -1.38
N LYS A 44 2.61 15.40 -1.67
CA LYS A 44 3.60 16.48 -1.85
C LYS A 44 3.33 17.29 -3.12
N GLN A 45 3.10 16.64 -4.26
CA GLN A 45 2.90 17.32 -5.55
C GLN A 45 1.61 18.14 -5.58
N ASP A 46 0.53 17.57 -5.04
CA ASP A 46 -0.81 18.17 -5.10
C ASP A 46 -1.26 18.71 -3.74
N GLY A 47 -0.31 18.99 -2.85
CA GLY A 47 -0.59 19.41 -1.48
C GLY A 47 -1.51 20.62 -1.38
N ALA A 48 -1.36 21.62 -2.26
CA ALA A 48 -2.24 22.79 -2.28
C ALA A 48 -3.69 22.47 -2.67
N VAL A 49 -3.91 21.52 -3.59
CA VAL A 49 -5.25 21.08 -3.99
C VAL A 49 -5.85 20.14 -2.94
N LEU A 50 -5.05 19.24 -2.40
CA LEU A 50 -5.48 18.27 -1.38
C LEU A 50 -5.79 18.93 -0.03
N LEU A 51 -5.10 20.02 0.30
CA LEU A 51 -5.35 20.83 1.50
C LEU A 51 -6.37 21.95 1.25
N GLY A 52 -6.95 22.04 0.04
CA GLY A 52 -7.99 23.02 -0.29
C GLY A 52 -7.52 24.47 -0.40
N TYR A 53 -6.20 24.69 -0.48
CA TYR A 53 -5.60 26.02 -0.66
C TYR A 53 -5.63 26.54 -2.10
N ARG A 54 -5.95 25.69 -3.07
CA ARG A 54 -6.12 26.08 -4.48
C ARG A 54 -7.21 25.24 -5.12
N HIS A 55 -8.23 25.89 -5.66
CA HIS A 55 -9.28 25.19 -6.38
C HIS A 55 -8.91 25.03 -7.86
N PRO A 56 -9.14 23.86 -8.48
CA PRO A 56 -8.81 23.59 -9.90
C PRO A 56 -9.45 24.57 -10.90
N TRP A 57 -10.48 25.32 -10.51
CA TRP A 57 -11.27 26.22 -11.36
C TRP A 57 -10.96 27.72 -11.15
N GLU A 58 -10.04 28.10 -10.26
CA GLU A 58 -9.67 29.51 -10.00
C GLU A 58 -8.82 30.16 -11.12
N GLY A 59 -8.80 29.58 -12.33
CA GLY A 59 -8.00 30.06 -13.46
C GLY A 59 -8.81 30.57 -14.65
N HIS A 60 -10.14 30.71 -14.55
CA HIS A 60 -11.01 30.96 -15.70
C HIS A 60 -11.97 32.17 -15.58
N ASP A 61 -11.76 33.11 -14.65
CA ASP A 61 -12.74 34.20 -14.43
C ASP A 61 -12.31 35.61 -14.90
N ASP A 62 -11.19 35.78 -15.61
CA ASP A 62 -10.65 37.13 -15.89
C ASP A 62 -10.62 37.57 -17.37
N HIS A 63 -11.44 36.99 -18.27
CA HIS A 63 -11.57 37.45 -19.66
C HIS A 63 -12.95 38.02 -19.98
N HIS A 64 -13.35 39.08 -19.28
CA HIS A 64 -14.44 39.97 -19.69
C HIS A 64 -13.90 41.37 -19.98
N HIS A 65 -13.43 41.60 -21.21
CA HIS A 65 -13.25 42.92 -21.82
C HIS A 65 -13.44 42.84 -23.33
#